data_AF-A0A359B0K5-F1
#
_entry.id   AF-A0A359B0K5-F1
#
_cell.length_a   1.000
_cell.length_b   1.000
_cell.length_c   1.000
_cell.angle_alpha   90.00
_cell.angle_beta   90.00
_cell.angle_gamma   90.00
#
_symmetry.space_group_name_H-M   'P 1'
#
loop_
_entity.id
_entity.type
_entity.pdbx_description
1 polymer ?
#
loop_
_entity_poly.entity_id
_entity_poly.type
_entity_poly.pdbx_seq_one_letter_code
_entity_poly.pdbx_strand_id
1 'polypeptide(L)'
;ITWQEIQTINTGFDLRFFKNKLGLTFEWYQRDTKNMIIPGEALPATYGADAPQGNFGNLRTRGWEISADFSHQFGNGLRLTMNANISDAITDITKGADWNTPWENRLLSNNFATGRRYGDIYGFVTDRLYQKEDFVYDDKGNIQQTTIIWDGTAKRTNQLAGNNPV
;
A
#
# COMPACT_ATOMS: atom_id res chain seq x y z
N ILE A 1 -12.81 23.04 11.66
CA ILE A 1 -11.53 22.52 11.13
C ILE A 1 -10.43 23.02 12.04
N THR A 2 -9.52 22.13 12.44
CA THR A 2 -8.33 22.44 13.24
C THR A 2 -7.07 22.18 12.41
N TRP A 3 -5.92 22.59 12.94
CA TRP A 3 -4.63 22.30 12.34
C TRP A 3 -4.33 20.80 12.32
N GLN A 4 -3.62 20.39 11.27
CA GLN A 4 -2.95 19.10 11.20
C GLN A 4 -1.68 19.15 12.06
N GLU A 5 -1.49 18.14 12.90
CA GLU A 5 -0.37 18.06 13.84
C GLU A 5 0.58 16.95 13.42
N ILE A 6 1.89 17.22 13.44
CA ILE A 6 2.90 16.22 13.12
C ILE A 6 3.75 15.99 14.36
N GLN A 7 3.73 14.76 14.87
CA GLN A 7 4.51 14.32 16.02
C GLN A 7 5.53 13.30 15.55
N THR A 8 6.82 13.54 15.81
CA THR A 8 7.88 12.62 15.41
C THR A 8 8.69 12.20 16.63
N ILE A 9 8.87 10.89 16.79
CA ILE A 9 9.87 10.30 17.66
C ILE A 9 10.99 9.74 16.79
N ASN A 10 12.24 10.02 17.17
CA ASN A 10 13.42 9.46 16.54
C ASN A 10 14.28 8.84 17.65
N THR A 11 14.83 7.66 17.39
CA THR A 11 15.78 6.97 18.26
C THR A 11 16.84 6.34 17.38
N GLY A 12 18.10 6.50 17.77
CA GLY A 12 19.22 6.01 16.98
C GLY A 12 20.46 5.79 17.83
N PHE A 13 21.48 5.23 17.18
CA PHE A 13 22.81 5.09 17.76
C PHE A 13 23.88 5.47 16.73
N ASP A 14 24.97 6.03 17.23
CA ASP A 14 26.17 6.35 16.46
C ASP A 14 27.34 5.54 17.02
N LEU A 15 28.03 4.82 16.15
CA LEU A 15 29.17 3.98 16.50
C LEU A 15 30.38 4.37 15.65
N ARG A 16 31.52 4.55 16.32
CA ARG A 16 32.80 4.90 15.70
C ARG A 16 33.84 3.81 15.93
N PHE A 17 34.46 3.35 14.85
CA PHE A 17 35.45 2.27 14.86
C PHE A 17 36.79 2.72 14.26
N PHE A 18 37.82 1.91 14.49
CA PHE A 18 39.15 2.06 13.88
C PHE A 18 39.80 3.45 14.06
N LYS A 19 39.69 4.02 15.27
CA LYS A 19 40.14 5.40 15.56
C LYS A 19 39.39 6.44 14.72
N ASN A 20 38.06 6.36 14.73
CA ASN A 20 37.13 7.23 14.00
C ASN A 20 37.27 7.18 12.47
N LYS A 21 37.80 6.07 11.93
CA LYS A 21 37.91 5.87 10.48
C LYS A 21 36.65 5.29 9.86
N LEU A 22 35.83 4.58 10.63
CA LEU A 22 34.52 4.06 10.19
C LEU A 22 33.46 4.58 11.16
N GLY A 23 32.48 5.32 10.64
CA GLY A 23 31.24 5.64 11.33
C GLY A 23 30.09 4.78 10.83
N LEU A 24 29.25 4.33 11.75
CA LEU A 24 27.96 3.73 11.47
C LEU A 24 26.90 4.46 12.29
N THR A 25 25.88 4.96 11.61
CA THR A 25 24.73 5.64 12.22
C THR A 25 23.48 4.85 11.85
N PHE A 26 22.69 4.49 12.85
CA PHE A 26 21.37 3.92 12.66
C PHE A 26 20.34 4.83 13.28
N GLU A 27 19.27 5.10 12.54
CA GLU A 27 18.10 5.82 13.03
C GLU A 27 16.84 5.00 12.77
N TRP A 28 15.94 5.02 13.74
CA TRP A 28 14.57 4.57 13.61
C TRP A 28 13.65 5.72 14.00
N TYR A 29 12.63 5.96 13.19
CA TYR A 29 11.67 7.02 13.47
C TYR A 29 10.22 6.55 13.30
N GLN A 30 9.35 7.17 14.08
CA GLN A 30 7.90 7.13 13.87
C GLN A 30 7.36 8.55 13.80
N ARG A 31 6.66 8.86 12.72
CA ARG A 31 5.94 10.11 12.52
C ARG A 31 4.44 9.84 12.54
N ASP A 32 3.74 10.41 13.50
CA ASP A 32 2.28 10.42 13.57
C ASP A 32 1.76 11.76 13.02
N THR A 33 1.04 11.73 11.91
CA THR A 33 0.33 12.89 11.35
C THR A 33 -1.12 12.81 11.79
N LYS A 34 -1.54 13.71 12.68
CA LYS A 34 -2.86 13.72 13.32
C LYS A 34 -3.73 14.84 12.78
N ASN A 35 -5.05 14.67 12.88
CA ASN A 35 -6.05 15.67 12.50
C ASN A 35 -5.92 16.11 11.03
N MET A 36 -5.63 15.19 10.13
CA MET A 36 -5.59 15.47 8.70
C MET A 36 -6.98 15.85 8.18
N ILE A 37 -6.99 16.85 7.31
CA ILE A 37 -8.18 17.29 6.59
C ILE A 37 -8.36 16.35 5.40
N ILE A 38 -9.36 15.48 5.49
CA ILE A 38 -9.74 14.52 4.44
C ILE A 38 -11.27 14.58 4.24
N PRO A 39 -11.81 14.04 3.12
CA PRO A 39 -13.25 13.87 2.98
C PRO A 39 -13.84 13.03 4.13
N GLY A 40 -15.06 13.37 4.56
CA GLY A 40 -15.85 12.52 5.45
C GLY A 40 -16.28 11.19 4.80
N GLU A 41 -17.09 10.40 5.51
CA GLU A 41 -17.65 9.17 4.92
C GLU A 41 -18.52 9.50 3.70
N ALA A 42 -18.53 8.58 2.73
CA ALA A 42 -19.30 8.74 1.51
C ALA A 42 -20.79 8.94 1.85
N LEU A 43 -21.38 10.00 1.29
CA LEU A 43 -22.79 10.31 1.45
C LEU A 43 -23.62 9.54 0.42
N PRO A 44 -24.90 9.22 0.71
CA PRO A 44 -25.79 8.62 -0.27
C PRO A 44 -25.87 9.46 -1.54
N ALA A 45 -25.92 8.81 -2.71
CA ALA A 45 -25.99 9.52 -3.99
C ALA A 45 -27.20 10.48 -4.08
N THR A 46 -28.28 10.19 -3.36
CA THR A 46 -29.47 11.05 -3.24
C THR A 46 -29.20 12.40 -2.58
N TYR A 47 -28.09 12.53 -1.85
CA TYR A 47 -27.68 13.79 -1.21
C TYR A 47 -27.17 14.84 -2.23
N GLY A 48 -26.69 14.39 -3.40
CA GLY A 48 -26.34 15.28 -4.53
C GLY A 48 -25.08 16.13 -4.35
N ALA A 49 -24.27 15.87 -3.31
CA ALA A 49 -23.00 16.56 -3.06
C ALA A 49 -21.96 15.62 -2.45
N ASP A 50 -20.69 15.95 -2.61
CA ASP A 50 -19.57 15.23 -2.01
C ASP A 50 -19.52 15.42 -0.48
N ALA A 51 -18.84 14.48 0.19
CA ALA A 51 -18.63 14.57 1.62
C ALA A 51 -17.81 15.81 1.99
N PRO A 52 -18.20 16.59 3.02
CA PRO A 52 -17.45 17.75 3.45
C PRO A 52 -16.07 17.35 3.98
N GLN A 53 -15.10 18.25 3.86
CA GLN A 53 -13.77 18.08 4.42
C GLN A 53 -13.78 18.29 5.94
N GLY A 54 -13.06 17.44 6.66
CA GLY A 54 -12.91 17.56 8.11
C GLY A 54 -11.68 16.83 8.63
N ASN A 55 -11.38 17.02 9.91
CA ASN A 55 -10.22 16.41 10.57
C ASN A 55 -10.49 14.92 10.87
N PHE A 56 -10.63 14.10 9.84
CA PHE A 56 -11.00 12.69 9.94
C PHE A 56 -9.82 11.73 9.74
N GLY A 57 -8.66 12.23 9.30
CA GLY A 57 -7.51 11.40 8.94
C GLY A 57 -6.39 11.42 9.97
N ASN A 58 -5.79 10.27 10.24
CA ASN A 58 -4.49 10.14 10.89
C ASN A 58 -3.61 9.16 10.10
N LEU A 59 -2.35 9.51 9.90
CA LEU A 59 -1.32 8.63 9.33
C LEU A 59 -0.24 8.32 10.37
N ARG A 60 0.39 7.16 10.21
CA ARG A 60 1.62 6.81 10.90
C ARG A 60 2.64 6.34 9.88
N THR A 61 3.75 7.06 9.79
CA THR A 61 4.92 6.65 9.03
C THR A 61 5.95 6.07 9.99
N ARG A 62 6.43 4.86 9.73
CA ARG A 62 7.56 4.24 10.42
C ARG A 62 8.66 3.98 9.41
N GLY A 63 9.89 4.36 9.75
CA GLY A 63 11.03 4.13 8.89
C GLY A 63 12.32 3.98 9.66
N TRP A 64 13.34 3.55 8.94
CA TRP A 64 14.69 3.41 9.45
C TRP A 64 15.70 3.87 8.41
N GLU A 65 16.87 4.29 8.88
CA GLU A 65 18.00 4.70 8.06
C GLU A 65 19.28 4.11 8.65
N ILE A 66 20.12 3.55 7.78
CA ILE A 66 21.49 3.15 8.10
C ILE A 66 22.40 3.98 7.21
N SER A 67 23.35 4.65 7.84
CA SER A 67 24.38 5.44 7.18
C SER A 67 25.76 4.97 7.64
N ALA A 68 26.69 4.86 6.71
CA ALA A 68 28.06 4.44 6.93
C ALA A 68 29.03 5.43 6.29
N ASP A 69 30.03 5.86 7.06
CA ASP A 69 31.10 6.72 6.58
C ASP A 69 32.45 6.06 6.83
N PHE A 70 33.36 6.11 5.86
CA PHE A 70 34.72 5.59 6.00
C PHE A 70 35.73 6.61 5.50
N SER A 71 36.76 6.91 6.29
CA SER A 71 37.85 7.81 5.93
C SER A 71 39.19 7.24 6.38
N HIS A 72 40.09 6.97 5.43
CA HIS A 72 41.41 6.42 5.69
C HIS A 72 42.49 7.20 4.94
N GLN A 73 43.54 7.56 5.68
CA GLN A 73 44.78 8.10 5.13
C GLN A 73 45.84 7.00 5.09
N PHE A 74 46.30 6.65 3.90
CA PHE A 74 47.39 5.69 3.70
C PHE A 74 48.75 6.36 3.95
N GLY A 75 49.74 5.57 4.32
CA GLY A 75 51.09 6.07 4.64
C GLY A 75 51.80 6.76 3.46
N ASN A 76 51.35 6.52 2.22
CA ASN A 76 51.85 7.16 1.01
C ASN A 76 51.21 8.54 0.72
N GLY A 77 50.36 9.06 1.61
CA GLY A 77 49.69 10.35 1.40
C GLY A 77 48.35 10.27 0.66
N LEU A 78 47.91 9.07 0.23
CA LEU A 78 46.58 8.90 -0.37
C LEU A 78 45.48 8.95 0.70
N ARG A 79 44.40 9.69 0.43
CA ARG A 79 43.18 9.68 1.24
C ARG A 79 42.05 8.98 0.50
N LEU A 80 41.39 8.03 1.15
CA LEU A 80 40.15 7.41 0.69
C LEU A 80 39.01 7.80 1.63
N THR A 81 37.94 8.34 1.06
CA THR A 81 36.69 8.62 1.78
C THR A 81 35.53 7.93 1.05
N MET A 82 34.65 7.26 1.77
CA MET A 82 33.45 6.61 1.24
C MET A 82 32.27 6.94 2.16
N ASN A 83 31.09 7.14 1.56
CA ASN A 83 29.83 7.29 2.30
C ASN A 83 28.77 6.44 1.60
N ALA A 84 27.95 5.75 2.38
CA ALA A 84 26.84 4.96 1.88
C ALA A 84 25.66 5.10 2.83
N ASN A 85 24.44 5.14 2.29
CA ASN A 85 23.22 5.16 3.08
C ASN A 85 22.16 4.25 2.44
N ILE A 86 21.30 3.69 3.28
CA ILE A 86 20.12 2.91 2.88
C ILE A 86 19.00 3.19 3.88
N SER A 87 17.77 3.28 3.39
CA SER A 87 16.60 3.56 4.21
C SER A 87 15.36 2.89 3.64
N ASP A 88 14.37 2.71 4.51
CA ASP A 88 13.03 2.28 4.11
C ASP A 88 11.98 2.91 5.05
N ALA A 89 10.77 3.12 4.53
CA ALA A 89 9.67 3.68 5.28
C ALA A 89 8.30 3.22 4.76
N ILE A 90 7.41 2.90 5.70
CA ILE A 90 6.02 2.51 5.44
C ILE A 90 5.10 3.50 6.13
N THR A 91 4.01 3.88 5.44
CA THR A 91 2.98 4.76 5.98
C THR A 91 1.65 4.02 6.04
N ASP A 92 1.06 3.95 7.22
CA ASP A 92 -0.24 3.33 7.47
C ASP A 92 -1.29 4.37 7.85
N ILE A 93 -2.52 4.14 7.41
CA ILE A 93 -3.69 4.93 7.80
C ILE A 93 -4.17 4.45 9.15
N THR A 94 -3.86 5.20 10.21
CA THR A 94 -4.26 4.86 11.57
C THR A 94 -5.66 5.33 11.91
N LYS A 95 -6.22 6.30 11.18
CA LYS A 95 -7.62 6.72 11.28
C LYS A 95 -8.07 7.32 9.96
N GLY A 96 -9.21 6.88 9.46
CA GLY A 96 -9.94 7.50 8.37
C GLY A 96 -11.33 7.93 8.79
N ALA A 97 -12.11 8.46 7.85
CA ALA A 97 -13.53 8.73 8.08
C ALA A 97 -14.31 7.46 8.47
N ASP A 98 -13.86 6.30 8.00
CA ASP A 98 -14.44 4.97 8.25
C ASP A 98 -13.99 4.30 9.56
N TRP A 99 -13.37 5.04 10.49
CA TRP A 99 -12.83 4.50 11.74
C TRP A 99 -13.85 3.69 12.56
N ASN A 100 -15.10 4.15 12.59
CA ASN A 100 -16.20 3.48 13.31
C ASN A 100 -16.88 2.38 12.49
N THR A 101 -16.54 2.24 11.20
CA THR A 101 -17.09 1.21 10.32
C THR A 101 -16.32 -0.10 10.54
N PRO A 102 -17.01 -1.26 10.73
CA PRO A 102 -16.37 -2.57 10.85
C PRO A 102 -15.47 -2.86 9.64
N TRP A 103 -14.36 -3.58 9.86
CA TRP A 103 -13.33 -3.80 8.84
C TRP A 103 -13.89 -4.38 7.52
N GLU A 104 -14.77 -5.38 7.63
CA GLU A 104 -15.42 -6.07 6.53
C GLU A 104 -16.32 -5.16 5.67
N ASN A 105 -16.75 -4.03 6.22
CA ASN A 105 -17.63 -3.06 5.56
C ASN A 105 -16.86 -1.83 5.03
N ARG A 106 -15.53 -1.78 5.20
CA ARG A 106 -14.71 -0.65 4.71
C ARG A 106 -14.44 -0.77 3.23
N LEU A 107 -14.89 0.22 2.47
CA LEU A 107 -14.71 0.28 1.02
C LEU A 107 -13.22 0.18 0.62
N LEU A 108 -12.93 -0.67 -0.36
CA LEU A 108 -11.60 -0.78 -0.98
C LEU A 108 -11.20 0.48 -1.75
N SER A 109 -12.20 1.20 -2.29
CA SER A 109 -12.02 2.45 -3.03
C SER A 109 -11.74 3.67 -2.14
N ASN A 110 -11.83 3.55 -0.80
CA ASN A 110 -11.53 4.67 0.09
C ASN A 110 -10.01 4.86 0.23
N ASN A 111 -9.50 5.98 -0.28
CA ASN A 111 -8.08 6.37 -0.23
C ASN A 111 -7.51 6.46 1.21
N PHE A 112 -8.37 6.71 2.19
CA PHE A 112 -8.01 6.81 3.61
C PHE A 112 -8.69 5.72 4.44
N ALA A 113 -8.82 4.51 3.89
CA ALA A 113 -9.37 3.40 4.62
C ALA A 113 -8.54 3.05 5.86
N THR A 114 -9.17 3.08 7.02
CA THR A 114 -8.51 2.79 8.30
C THR A 114 -7.87 1.40 8.30
N GLY A 115 -6.60 1.33 8.71
CA GLY A 115 -5.84 0.09 8.88
C GLY A 115 -5.08 -0.38 7.64
N ARG A 116 -5.15 0.36 6.53
CA ARG A 116 -4.42 0.03 5.30
C ARG A 116 -3.16 0.87 5.14
N ARG A 117 -2.21 0.37 4.35
CA ARG A 117 -1.05 1.15 3.92
C ARG A 117 -1.50 2.26 2.98
N TYR A 118 -1.01 3.46 3.21
CA TYR A 118 -1.32 4.62 2.39
C TYR A 118 -0.69 4.46 1.00
N GLY A 119 -1.51 4.66 -0.04
CA GLY A 119 -1.08 4.59 -1.44
C GLY A 119 -1.17 3.19 -2.07
N ASP A 120 -1.55 2.16 -1.31
CA ASP A 120 -1.81 0.84 -1.88
C ASP A 120 -3.02 0.88 -2.82
N ILE A 121 -2.89 0.22 -3.97
CA ILE A 121 -3.96 0.08 -4.95
C ILE A 121 -4.55 -1.31 -4.79
N TYR A 122 -5.86 -1.35 -4.53
CA TYR A 122 -6.61 -2.59 -4.40
C TYR A 122 -7.42 -2.82 -5.68
N GLY A 123 -7.37 -4.06 -6.17
CA GLY A 123 -8.08 -4.46 -7.37
C GLY A 123 -8.16 -5.97 -7.49
N PHE A 124 -8.89 -6.43 -8.50
CA PHE A 124 -8.90 -7.83 -8.86
C PHE A 124 -7.57 -8.21 -9.51
N VAL A 125 -7.05 -9.38 -9.14
CA VAL A 125 -5.93 -10.01 -9.83
C VAL A 125 -6.53 -10.92 -10.88
N THR A 126 -6.14 -10.72 -12.13
CA THR A 126 -6.49 -11.61 -13.24
C THR A 126 -5.24 -12.37 -13.66
N ASP A 127 -5.34 -13.69 -13.87
CA ASP A 127 -4.21 -14.50 -14.34
C ASP A 127 -3.87 -14.16 -15.80
N ARG A 128 -4.75 -14.54 -16.73
CA ARG A 128 -4.57 -14.33 -18.17
C ARG A 128 -5.90 -14.22 -18.92
N LEU A 129 -5.82 -13.86 -20.19
CA LEU A 129 -6.95 -13.97 -21.11
C LEU A 129 -7.29 -15.44 -21.34
N TYR A 130 -8.60 -15.72 -21.47
CA TYR A 130 -9.08 -17.02 -21.93
C TYR A 130 -8.52 -17.33 -23.32
N GLN A 131 -8.00 -18.53 -23.48
CA GLN A 131 -7.50 -19.09 -24.72
C GLN A 131 -8.48 -20.11 -25.29
N LYS A 132 -8.24 -20.54 -26.53
CA LYS A 132 -9.12 -21.48 -27.24
C LYS A 132 -9.32 -22.75 -26.41
N GLU A 133 -8.24 -23.24 -25.82
CA GLU A 133 -8.13 -24.49 -25.07
C GLU A 133 -8.91 -24.47 -23.75
N ASP A 134 -9.29 -23.28 -23.26
CA ASP A 134 -10.05 -23.12 -22.01
C ASP A 134 -11.54 -23.41 -22.19
N PHE A 135 -12.01 -23.63 -23.42
CA PHE A 135 -13.40 -23.89 -23.76
C PHE A 135 -13.62 -25.32 -24.29
N VAL A 136 -14.81 -25.86 -24.03
CA VAL A 136 -15.26 -27.14 -24.62
C VAL A 136 -15.83 -26.89 -26.01
N TYR A 137 -15.45 -27.72 -26.98
CA TYR A 137 -15.94 -27.67 -28.35
C TYR A 137 -16.82 -28.87 -28.67
N ASP A 138 -17.84 -28.65 -29.49
CA ASP A 138 -18.62 -29.74 -30.10
C ASP A 138 -17.84 -30.42 -31.24
N ASP A 139 -18.37 -31.53 -31.76
CA ASP A 139 -17.77 -32.29 -32.87
C ASP A 139 -17.62 -31.48 -34.17
N LYS A 140 -18.24 -30.29 -34.25
CA LYS A 140 -18.19 -29.38 -35.38
C LYS A 140 -17.22 -28.21 -35.16
N GLY A 141 -16.51 -28.19 -34.04
CA GLY A 141 -15.52 -27.16 -33.70
C GLY A 141 -16.13 -25.84 -33.21
N ASN A 142 -17.40 -25.82 -32.80
CA ASN A 142 -18.04 -24.65 -32.17
C ASN A 142 -17.92 -24.75 -30.65
N ILE A 143 -17.81 -23.59 -29.98
CA ILE A 143 -17.79 -23.54 -28.52
C ILE A 143 -19.16 -23.98 -27.96
N GLN A 144 -19.14 -24.97 -27.07
CA GLN A 144 -20.34 -25.45 -26.40
C GLN A 144 -20.85 -24.38 -25.42
N GLN A 145 -22.16 -24.14 -25.41
CA GLN A 145 -22.79 -23.23 -24.46
C GLN A 145 -23.46 -24.01 -23.33
N THR A 146 -23.33 -23.51 -22.11
CA THR A 146 -24.03 -23.99 -20.92
C THR A 146 -24.89 -22.89 -20.32
N THR A 147 -25.94 -23.27 -19.60
CA THR A 147 -26.81 -22.31 -18.90
C THR A 147 -26.40 -22.23 -17.44
N ILE A 148 -26.05 -21.01 -17.00
CA ILE A 148 -25.78 -20.70 -15.60
C ILE A 148 -26.93 -19.86 -15.04
N ILE A 149 -27.20 -19.99 -13.75
CA ILE A 149 -28.11 -19.09 -13.03
C ILE A 149 -27.25 -17.98 -12.42
N TRP A 150 -27.46 -16.74 -12.88
CA TRP A 150 -26.79 -15.56 -12.33
C TRP A 150 -27.87 -14.60 -11.81
N ASP A 151 -27.81 -14.32 -10.51
CA ASP A 151 -28.76 -13.45 -9.81
C ASP A 151 -30.24 -13.84 -10.09
N GLY A 152 -30.54 -15.13 -9.94
CA GLY A 152 -31.87 -15.69 -10.19
C GLY A 152 -32.29 -15.78 -11.66
N THR A 153 -31.48 -15.30 -12.61
CA THR A 153 -31.80 -15.30 -14.04
C THR A 153 -30.93 -16.29 -14.81
N ALA A 154 -31.56 -17.10 -15.67
CA ALA A 154 -30.83 -18.01 -16.55
C ALA A 154 -30.08 -17.24 -17.65
N LYS A 155 -28.75 -17.43 -17.71
CA LYS A 155 -27.88 -16.85 -18.73
C LYS A 155 -27.10 -17.96 -19.45
N ARG A 156 -26.94 -17.83 -20.76
CA ARG A 156 -26.06 -18.71 -21.54
C ARG A 156 -24.64 -18.19 -21.51
N THR A 157 -23.68 -19.07 -21.24
CA THR A 157 -22.25 -18.78 -21.28
C THR A 157 -21.50 -19.90 -22.00
N ASN A 158 -20.29 -19.61 -22.48
CA ASN A 158 -19.42 -20.62 -23.05
C ASN A 158 -18.97 -21.59 -21.95
N GLN A 159 -19.00 -22.89 -22.24
CA GLN A 159 -18.61 -23.93 -21.32
C GLN A 159 -17.09 -24.00 -21.21
N LEU A 160 -16.58 -23.88 -19.99
CA LEU A 160 -15.16 -23.98 -19.68
C LEU A 160 -14.73 -25.45 -19.62
N ALA A 161 -13.50 -25.73 -20.07
CA ALA A 161 -12.91 -27.07 -20.05
C ALA A 161 -12.48 -27.55 -18.64
N GLY A 162 -12.61 -26.70 -17.62
CA GLY A 162 -12.32 -27.00 -16.22
C GLY A 162 -13.04 -26.06 -15.24
N ASN A 163 -12.87 -26.27 -13.94
CA ASN A 163 -13.55 -25.48 -12.89
C ASN A 163 -13.10 -24.01 -12.85
N ASN A 164 -11.85 -23.75 -13.21
CA ASN A 164 -11.29 -22.43 -13.42
C ASN A 164 -10.00 -22.60 -14.25
N PRO A 165 -10.09 -22.62 -15.59
CA PRO A 165 -8.92 -22.81 -16.46
C PRO A 165 -7.99 -21.57 -16.48
N VAL A 166 -8.40 -20.51 -15.79
CA VAL A 166 -7.67 -19.27 -15.49
C VAL A 166 -7.88 -18.87 -14.02
#